data_AF-A0A7W5VNU6-F1
#
_entry.id   AF-A0A7W5VNU6-F1
#
_cell.length_a   1.000
_cell.length_b   1.000
_cell.length_c   1.000
_cell.angle_alpha   90.00
_cell.angle_beta   90.00
_cell.angle_gamma   90.00
#
_symmetry.space_group_name_H-M   'P 1'
#
loop_
_entity.id
_entity.type
_entity.pdbx_description
1 polymer ?
#
loop_
_entity_poly.entity_id
_entity_poly.type
_entity_poly.pdbx_seq_one_letter_code
_entity_poly.pdbx_strand_id
1 'polypeptide(L)' 'MPKATPDDVVATLSQALGKALQDPLVKTRYAELGLDMPPETMAQRWASDKATWQPLIRSLNIKLDG' A
#
# COMPACT_ATOMS: atom_id res chain seq x y z
N MET A 1 7.40 -2.62 6.59
CA MET A 1 8.36 -2.84 7.69
C MET A 1 8.87 -4.27 7.62
N PRO A 2 10.12 -4.56 7.99
CA PRO A 2 10.57 -5.94 8.26
C PRO A 2 9.63 -6.66 9.23
N LYS A 3 9.50 -7.98 9.07
CA LYS A 3 8.55 -8.77 9.88
C LYS A 3 8.80 -8.67 11.40
N ALA A 4 10.04 -8.50 11.81
CA ALA A 4 10.44 -8.45 13.22
C ALA A 4 10.46 -7.02 13.81
N THR A 5 9.97 -6.01 13.09
CA THR A 5 9.85 -4.66 13.64
C THR A 5 8.89 -4.67 14.83
N PRO A 6 9.27 -4.11 16.00
CA PRO A 6 8.40 -4.02 17.17
C PRO A 6 7.08 -3.29 16.90
N ASP A 7 6.00 -3.75 17.54
CA ASP A 7 4.64 -3.25 17.28
C ASP A 7 4.47 -1.75 17.62
N ASP A 8 5.16 -1.26 18.64
CA ASP A 8 5.15 0.15 19.04
C ASP A 8 5.81 1.06 17.98
N VAL A 9 6.90 0.59 17.38
CA VAL A 9 7.56 1.26 16.25
C VAL A 9 6.64 1.26 15.03
N VAL A 10 5.98 0.12 14.73
CA VAL A 10 5.00 0.06 13.64
C VAL A 10 3.86 1.06 13.87
N ALA A 11 3.29 1.07 15.07
CA ALA A 11 2.18 1.97 15.42
C ALA A 11 2.56 3.44 15.27
N THR A 12 3.75 3.82 15.76
CA THR A 12 4.26 5.20 15.66
C THR A 12 4.38 5.65 14.20
N LEU A 13 4.96 4.81 13.35
CA LEU A 13 5.17 5.12 11.94
C LEU A 13 3.85 5.12 11.16
N SER A 14 2.94 4.17 11.43
CA SER A 14 1.60 4.15 10.84
C SER A 14 0.81 5.41 11.18
N GLN A 15 0.86 5.88 12.43
CA GLN A 15 0.19 7.10 12.84
C GLN A 15 0.79 8.34 12.16
N ALA A 16 2.12 8.43 12.09
CA ALA A 16 2.80 9.54 11.43
C ALA A 16 2.46 9.60 9.94
N LEU A 17 2.43 8.45 9.26
CA LEU A 17 2.01 8.35 7.86
C LEU A 17 0.55 8.81 7.68
N GLY A 18 -0.36 8.33 8.53
CA GLY A 18 -1.77 8.75 8.48
C GLY A 18 -1.94 10.26 8.61
N LYS A 19 -1.17 10.92 9.49
CA LYS A 19 -1.15 12.39 9.60
C LYS A 19 -0.61 13.06 8.34
N ALA A 20 0.52 12.59 7.81
CA ALA A 20 1.13 13.16 6.61
C ALA A 20 0.19 13.09 5.39
N LEU A 21 -0.57 12.01 5.24
CA LEU A 21 -1.55 11.87 4.16
C LEU A 21 -2.76 12.80 4.30
N GLN A 22 -3.00 13.37 5.49
CA GLN A 22 -4.04 14.37 5.69
C GLN A 22 -3.58 15.80 5.34
N ASP A 23 -2.27 16.02 5.20
CA ASP A 23 -1.69 17.32 4.86
C ASP A 23 -2.16 17.78 3.46
N PRO A 24 -2.72 19.01 3.33
CA PRO A 24 -3.17 19.54 2.05
C PRO A 24 -2.08 19.60 0.98
N LEU A 25 -0.83 19.91 1.35
CA LEU A 25 0.30 19.96 0.42
C LEU A 25 0.59 18.56 -0.14
N VAL A 26 0.56 17.54 0.72
CA VAL A 26 0.75 16.14 0.30
C VAL A 26 -0.37 15.70 -0.63
N LYS A 27 -1.63 15.97 -0.27
CA LYS A 27 -2.79 15.67 -1.13
C LYS A 27 -2.69 16.34 -2.50
N THR A 28 -2.27 17.60 -2.52
CA THR A 28 -2.10 18.37 -3.76
C THR A 28 -1.05 17.73 -4.65
N ARG A 29 0.11 17.36 -4.10
CA ARG A 29 1.17 16.70 -4.89
C ARG A 29 0.75 15.33 -5.42
N TYR A 30 -0.03 14.55 -4.67
CA TYR A 30 -0.61 13.31 -5.19
C TYR A 30 -1.49 13.58 -6.41
N ALA A 31 -2.40 14.55 -6.31
CA ALA A 31 -3.31 14.90 -7.39
C ALA A 31 -2.58 15.40 -8.65
N GLU A 32 -1.57 16.25 -8.49
CA GLU A 32 -0.77 16.77 -9.62
C GLU A 32 0.05 15.68 -10.32
N LEU A 33 0.46 14.65 -9.59
CA LEU A 33 1.13 13.47 -10.15
C LEU A 33 0.14 12.46 -10.77
N GLY A 34 -1.17 12.73 -10.71
CA GLY A 34 -2.21 11.82 -11.19
C GLY A 34 -2.36 10.56 -10.31
N LEU A 35 -1.97 10.64 -9.04
CA LEU A 35 -2.06 9.54 -8.09
C LEU A 35 -3.31 9.68 -7.22
N ASP A 36 -4.00 8.56 -7.02
CA ASP A 36 -5.02 8.46 -5.98
C ASP A 36 -4.37 8.41 -4.60
N MET A 37 -5.09 8.95 -3.61
CA MET A 37 -4.68 8.80 -2.22
C MET A 37 -4.67 7.31 -1.83
N PRO A 38 -3.65 6.86 -1.09
CA PRO A 38 -3.57 5.47 -0.66
C PRO A 38 -4.73 5.12 0.27
N PRO A 39 -5.14 3.83 0.31
CA PRO A 39 -6.20 3.37 1.19
C PRO A 39 -5.78 3.46 2.66
N GLU A 40 -6.78 3.43 3.54
CA GLU A 40 -6.61 3.61 4.99
C GLU A 40 -5.64 2.59 5.60
N THR A 41 -5.64 1.34 5.09
CA THR A 41 -4.68 0.33 5.51
C THR A 41 -3.99 -0.38 4.35
N MET A 42 -2.69 -0.63 4.52
CA MET A 42 -1.91 -1.43 3.57
C MET A 42 -2.41 -2.88 3.51
N ALA A 43 -2.99 -3.40 4.61
CA ALA A 43 -3.55 -4.74 4.66
C ALA A 43 -4.74 -4.90 3.69
N GLN A 44 -5.64 -3.91 3.63
CA GLN A 44 -6.74 -3.89 2.68
C GLN A 44 -6.23 -3.84 1.24
N ARG A 45 -5.26 -2.97 0.94
CA ARG A 45 -4.63 -2.91 -0.39
C ARG A 45 -4.05 -4.26 -0.81
N TRP A 46 -3.26 -4.86 0.08
CA TRP A 46 -2.62 -6.15 -0.16
C TRP A 46 -3.63 -7.28 -0.39
N ALA A 47 -4.73 -7.30 0.37
CA ALA A 47 -5.80 -8.27 0.19
C ALA A 47 -6.48 -8.12 -1.18
N SER A 48 -6.82 -6.89 -1.57
CA SER A 48 -7.43 -6.57 -2.87
C SER A 48 -6.53 -6.97 -4.04
N ASP A 49 -5.25 -6.59 -3.98
CA ASP A 49 -4.28 -6.91 -5.02
C ASP A 49 -4.11 -8.42 -5.18
N LYS A 50 -3.99 -9.17 -4.08
CA LYS A 50 -3.90 -10.64 -4.13
C LYS A 50 -5.15 -11.29 -4.73
N ALA A 51 -6.33 -10.78 -4.36
CA ALA A 51 -7.60 -11.33 -4.82
C ALA A 51 -7.77 -11.20 -6.34
N THR A 52 -7.24 -10.13 -6.94
CA THR A 52 -7.30 -9.90 -8.38
C THR A 52 -6.15 -10.59 -9.12
N TRP A 53 -4.91 -10.34 -8.69
CA TRP A 53 -3.74 -10.70 -9.49
C TRP A 53 -3.37 -12.18 -9.38
N GLN A 54 -3.47 -12.80 -8.20
CA GLN A 54 -3.09 -14.21 -8.06
C GLN A 54 -3.91 -15.16 -8.96
N PRO A 55 -5.26 -15.09 -9.00
CA PRO A 55 -6.02 -15.97 -9.89
C PRO A 55 -5.73 -15.67 -11.36
N LEU A 56 -5.60 -14.39 -11.74
CA LEU A 56 -5.32 -14.00 -13.13
C LEU A 56 -3.97 -14.52 -13.62
N ILE A 57 -2.91 -14.36 -12.81
CA ILE A 57 -1.57 -14.88 -13.11
C ILE A 57 -1.63 -16.40 -13.32
N ARG A 58 -2.32 -17.12 -12.42
CA ARG A 58 -2.48 -18.58 -12.52
C ARG A 58 -3.28 -18.98 -13.76
N SER A 59 -4.40 -18.30 -14.05
CA SER A 59 -5.24 -18.63 -15.21
C SER A 59 -4.56 -18.38 -16.54
N LEU A 60 -3.69 -17.37 -16.60
CA LEU A 60 -2.91 -17.03 -17.79
C LEU A 60 -1.59 -17.81 -17.88
N ASN A 61 -1.28 -18.67 -16.89
CA ASN A 61 -0.01 -19.42 -16.79
C ASN A 61 1.23 -18.51 -16.95
N ILE A 62 1.16 -17.30 -16.39
CA ILE A 62 2.27 -16.35 -16.40
C ILE A 62 3.33 -16.85 -15.41
N LYS A 63 4.58 -16.97 -15.88
CA LYS A 63 5.72 -17.41 -15.08
C LYS A 63 6.75 -16.29 -15.02
N LEU A 64 7.49 -16.25 -13.91
CA LEU A 64 8.71 -15.47 -13.84
C LEU A 64 9.80 -16.29 -14.52
N ASP A 65 10.49 -15.68 -15.47
CA ASP A 65 11.71 -16.25 -16.02
C ASP A 65 12.79 -16.14 -14.93
N GLY A 66 13.40 -17.27 -14.59
CA GLY A 66 14.51 -17.40 -13.66
C GLY A 66 15.69 -18.07 -14.34
#